data_AF-A0A1Y1N3Q8-F1
#
_entry.id   AF-A0A1Y1N3Q8-F1
#
_cell.length_a   1.000
_cell.length_b   1.000
_cell.length_c   1.000
_cell.angle_alpha   90.00
_cell.angle_beta   90.00
_cell.angle_gamma   90.00
#
_symmetry.space_group_name_H-M   'P 1'
#
loop_
_entity.id
_entity.type
_entity.pdbx_description
1 polymer ?
#
loop_
_entity_poly.entity_id
_entity_poly.type
_entity_poly.pdbx_seq_one_letter_code
_entity_poly.pdbx_strand_id
1 'polypeptide(L)'
;EPVFLTVFLYHYAGRPGLSAKRAHQYIPSSFNNTIGGLPGNDDSGAMGSFLFFSVMGLFPVAGQNVYLINAPFLEEVSIKSPVTGKRATIRALNFDSAYKNVYVQKATVNGEPWTRSWIGHELFTEGWTLELTL
;
A
#
# COMPACT_ATOMS: atom_id res chain seq x y z
N GLU A 1 -8.28 -11.88 8.55
CA GLU A 1 -7.64 -13.16 8.13
C GLU A 1 -6.21 -13.23 8.67
N PRO A 2 -5.74 -14.39 9.16
CA PRO A 2 -4.47 -14.49 9.90
C PRO A 2 -3.21 -14.15 9.11
N VAL A 3 -3.22 -14.33 7.78
CA VAL A 3 -1.99 -14.34 6.97
C VAL A 3 -1.69 -13.02 6.25
N PHE A 4 -2.61 -12.07 6.21
CA PHE A 4 -2.41 -10.83 5.46
C PHE A 4 -1.22 -10.00 5.96
N LEU A 5 -1.09 -9.85 7.27
CA LEU A 5 0.02 -9.12 7.88
C LEU A 5 1.38 -9.80 7.59
N THR A 6 1.42 -11.11 7.36
CA THR A 6 2.68 -11.84 7.15
C THR A 6 3.46 -11.36 5.93
N VAL A 7 2.77 -10.84 4.91
CA VAL A 7 3.39 -10.18 3.74
C VAL A 7 4.20 -8.96 4.16
N PHE A 8 3.75 -8.27 5.20
CA PHE A 8 4.27 -6.97 5.64
C PHE A 8 5.21 -7.05 6.84
N LEU A 9 5.38 -8.22 7.47
CA LEU A 9 6.23 -8.38 8.67
C LEU A 9 7.70 -7.98 8.47
N TYR A 10 8.21 -7.97 7.23
CA TYR A 10 9.57 -7.48 6.95
C TYR A 10 9.77 -6.00 7.33
N HIS A 11 8.69 -5.20 7.41
CA HIS A 11 8.76 -3.83 7.94
C HIS A 11 9.28 -3.81 9.37
N TYR A 12 8.79 -4.72 10.22
CA TYR A 12 9.22 -4.83 11.62
C TYR A 12 10.64 -5.40 11.76
N ALA A 13 11.15 -6.05 10.71
CA ALA A 13 12.54 -6.49 10.62
C ALA A 13 13.48 -5.42 10.00
N GLY A 14 12.98 -4.22 9.69
CA GLY A 14 13.76 -3.16 9.03
C GLY A 14 14.11 -3.47 7.56
N ARG A 15 13.33 -4.33 6.90
CA ARG A 15 13.58 -4.78 5.52
C ARG A 15 12.33 -4.60 4.62
N PRO A 16 11.71 -3.41 4.55
CA PRO A 16 10.44 -3.20 3.86
C PRO A 16 10.47 -3.57 2.36
N GLY A 17 11.63 -3.48 1.69
CA GLY A 17 11.77 -3.94 0.30
C GLY A 17 11.43 -5.42 0.09
N LEU A 18 11.55 -6.28 1.12
CA LEU A 18 11.11 -7.69 1.02
C LEU A 18 9.58 -7.82 1.07
N SER A 19 8.88 -6.92 1.77
CA SER A 19 7.42 -6.82 1.68
C SER A 19 6.97 -6.35 0.31
N ALA A 20 7.68 -5.40 -0.30
CA ALA A 20 7.40 -4.95 -1.66
C ALA A 20 7.54 -6.08 -2.66
N LYS A 21 8.69 -6.77 -2.65
CA LYS A 21 8.92 -7.97 -3.46
C LYS A 21 7.83 -9.03 -3.25
N ARG A 22 7.44 -9.29 -2.00
CA ARG A 22 6.44 -10.33 -1.69
C ARG A 22 5.05 -9.94 -2.18
N ALA A 23 4.63 -8.69 -1.99
CA ALA A 23 3.34 -8.20 -2.47
C ALA A 23 3.27 -8.23 -4.00
N HIS A 24 4.30 -7.71 -4.68
CA HIS A 24 4.42 -7.70 -6.16
C HIS A 24 4.53 -9.10 -6.77
N GLN A 25 4.92 -10.11 -6.00
CA GLN A 25 4.82 -11.51 -6.41
C GLN A 25 3.42 -12.10 -6.14
N TYR A 26 2.89 -11.89 -4.93
CA TYR A 26 1.67 -12.55 -4.46
C TYR A 26 0.44 -12.07 -5.21
N ILE A 27 0.24 -10.75 -5.29
CA ILE A 27 -0.97 -10.17 -5.89
C ILE A 27 -1.17 -10.65 -7.34
N PRO A 28 -0.18 -10.52 -8.26
CA PRO A 28 -0.38 -10.98 -9.65
C PRO A 28 -0.50 -12.50 -9.79
N SER A 29 0.02 -13.28 -8.85
CA SER A 29 -0.05 -14.75 -8.90
C SER A 29 -1.38 -15.33 -8.43
N SER A 30 -2.14 -14.56 -7.66
CA SER A 30 -3.29 -15.06 -6.90
C SER A 30 -4.58 -14.30 -7.18
N PHE A 31 -4.50 -13.10 -7.75
CA PHE A 31 -5.64 -12.25 -8.07
C PHE A 31 -5.71 -11.98 -9.57
N ASN A 32 -6.91 -12.06 -10.13
CA ASN A 32 -7.19 -11.60 -11.49
C ASN A 32 -8.66 -11.16 -11.62
N ASN A 33 -9.05 -10.69 -12.80
CA ASN A 33 -10.37 -10.15 -13.08
C ASN A 33 -11.37 -11.17 -13.67
N THR A 34 -11.06 -12.47 -13.67
CA THR A 34 -11.98 -13.51 -14.15
C THR A 34 -12.98 -13.91 -13.07
N ILE A 35 -14.03 -14.63 -13.48
CA ILE A 35 -14.86 -15.37 -12.54
C ILE A 35 -13.95 -16.38 -11.82
N GLY A 36 -13.92 -16.34 -10.48
CA GLY A 36 -12.99 -17.13 -9.67
C GLY A 36 -11.58 -16.54 -9.53
N GLY A 37 -11.38 -15.27 -9.89
CA GLY A 37 -10.10 -14.57 -9.78
C GLY A 37 -9.64 -14.20 -8.37
N LEU A 38 -10.31 -14.69 -7.34
CA LEU A 38 -9.88 -14.58 -5.94
C LEU A 38 -9.22 -15.89 -5.50
N PRO A 39 -8.15 -15.85 -4.68
CA PRO A 39 -7.46 -17.06 -4.23
C PRO A 39 -8.23 -17.86 -3.16
N GLY A 40 -9.42 -17.40 -2.78
CA GLY A 40 -10.27 -17.98 -1.75
C GLY A 40 -11.54 -17.16 -1.58
N ASN A 41 -12.22 -17.36 -0.45
CA ASN A 41 -13.40 -16.57 -0.10
C ASN A 41 -13.03 -15.08 0.02
N ASP A 42 -13.97 -14.22 -0.35
CA ASP A 42 -13.80 -12.78 -0.14
C ASP A 42 -13.90 -12.41 1.36
N ASP A 43 -14.52 -13.27 2.17
CA ASP A 43 -14.74 -13.10 3.61
C ASP A 43 -15.36 -11.73 3.95
N SER A 44 -16.45 -11.40 3.24
CA SER A 44 -17.20 -10.14 3.40
C SER A 44 -16.36 -8.89 3.16
N GLY A 45 -15.54 -8.88 2.11
CA GLY A 45 -14.72 -7.74 1.69
C GLY A 45 -13.32 -7.72 2.28
N ALA A 46 -12.92 -8.72 3.07
CA ALA A 46 -11.60 -8.76 3.65
C ALA A 46 -10.51 -8.99 2.58
N MET A 47 -10.78 -9.88 1.62
CA MET A 47 -9.88 -10.14 0.48
C MET A 47 -9.80 -8.93 -0.45
N GLY A 48 -10.95 -8.33 -0.81
CA GLY A 48 -11.01 -7.10 -1.59
C GLY A 48 -10.28 -5.92 -0.92
N SER A 49 -10.42 -5.77 0.39
CA SER A 49 -9.72 -4.73 1.15
C SER A 49 -8.21 -4.95 1.17
N PHE A 50 -7.76 -6.21 1.38
CA PHE A 50 -6.35 -6.56 1.31
C PHE A 50 -5.73 -6.24 -0.05
N LEU A 51 -6.44 -6.57 -1.13
CA LEU A 51 -6.02 -6.24 -2.50
C LEU A 51 -5.93 -4.72 -2.67
N PHE A 52 -6.97 -3.98 -2.32
CA PHE A 52 -7.01 -2.52 -2.50
C PHE A 52 -5.88 -1.81 -1.73
N PHE A 53 -5.67 -2.17 -0.46
CA PHE A 53 -4.58 -1.62 0.33
C PHE A 53 -3.20 -1.95 -0.29
N SER A 54 -2.99 -3.20 -0.70
CA SER A 54 -1.76 -3.59 -1.39
C SER A 54 -1.53 -2.81 -2.69
N VAL A 55 -2.60 -2.61 -3.48
CA VAL A 55 -2.58 -1.86 -4.75
C VAL A 55 -2.23 -0.39 -4.53
N MET A 56 -2.80 0.25 -3.52
CA MET A 56 -2.47 1.65 -3.21
C MET A 56 -1.10 1.83 -2.53
N GLY A 57 -0.41 0.74 -2.19
CA GLY A 57 0.90 0.79 -1.55
C GLY A 57 0.86 1.03 -0.04
N LEU A 58 -0.21 0.61 0.65
CA LEU A 58 -0.34 0.71 2.10
C LEU A 58 -0.81 -0.61 2.72
N PHE A 59 -0.57 -0.82 4.02
CA PHE A 59 -1.23 -1.88 4.78
C PHE A 59 -1.61 -1.42 6.18
N PRO A 60 -2.89 -1.41 6.57
CA PRO A 60 -3.32 -0.97 7.89
C PRO A 60 -2.99 -2.00 8.96
N VAL A 61 -2.34 -1.56 10.04
CA VAL A 61 -2.11 -2.40 11.23
C VAL A 61 -3.27 -2.24 12.18
N ALA A 62 -4.01 -3.32 12.40
CA ALA A 62 -5.23 -3.31 13.23
C ALA A 62 -4.95 -2.74 14.64
N GLY A 63 -5.83 -1.84 15.08
CA GLY A 63 -5.74 -1.21 16.41
C GLY A 63 -4.62 -0.16 16.56
N GLN A 64 -3.93 0.20 15.48
CA GLN A 64 -2.82 1.17 15.53
C GLN A 64 -3.01 2.29 14.51
N ASN A 65 -2.46 3.46 14.83
CA ASN A 65 -2.33 4.58 13.89
C ASN A 65 -1.16 4.36 12.91
N VAL A 66 -1.17 3.22 12.21
CA VAL A 66 -0.05 2.75 11.39
C VAL A 66 -0.55 2.13 10.10
N TYR A 67 -0.11 2.71 8.99
CA TYR A 67 -0.16 2.12 7.66
C TYR A 67 1.28 1.84 7.21
N LEU A 68 1.61 0.58 6.98
CA LEU A 68 2.92 0.20 6.46
C LEU A 68 3.03 0.62 4.99
N ILE A 69 4.10 1.33 4.62
CA ILE A 69 4.30 1.88 3.27
C ILE A 69 4.93 0.83 2.37
N ASN A 70 4.31 0.57 1.22
CA ASN A 70 4.81 -0.37 0.23
C ASN A 70 4.82 0.25 -1.18
N ALA A 71 5.52 -0.40 -2.12
CA ALA A 71 5.47 0.03 -3.53
C ALA A 71 4.06 -0.22 -4.10
N PRO A 72 3.36 0.81 -4.61
CA PRO A 72 2.01 0.67 -5.15
C PRO A 72 2.00 -0.05 -6.51
N PHE A 73 0.82 -0.46 -6.95
CA PHE A 73 0.53 -1.02 -8.27
C PHE A 73 -0.10 0.02 -9.21
N LEU A 74 -0.17 1.28 -8.78
CA LEU A 74 -0.72 2.41 -9.52
C LEU A 74 0.29 3.55 -9.48
N GLU A 75 0.30 4.37 -10.53
CA GLU A 75 1.10 5.60 -10.57
C GLU A 75 0.60 6.62 -9.54
N GLU A 76 -0.71 6.76 -9.38
CA GLU A 76 -1.31 7.67 -8.40
C GLU A 76 -2.68 7.18 -7.95
N VAL A 77 -3.01 7.41 -6.69
CA VAL A 77 -4.36 7.25 -6.14
C VAL A 77 -4.68 8.38 -5.18
N SER A 78 -5.90 8.91 -5.30
CA SER A 78 -6.41 10.01 -4.48
C SER A 78 -7.68 9.60 -3.75
N ILE A 79 -7.69 9.70 -2.42
CA ILE A 79 -8.84 9.33 -1.58
C ILE A 79 -9.38 10.58 -0.89
N LYS A 80 -10.67 10.86 -1.08
CA LYS A 80 -11.36 11.95 -0.37
C LYS A 80 -11.91 11.42 0.95
N SER A 81 -11.51 12.02 2.06
CA SER A 81 -12.09 11.72 3.37
C SER A 81 -13.56 12.13 3.39
N PRO A 82 -14.50 11.22 3.71
CA PRO A 82 -15.91 11.58 3.86
C PRO A 82 -16.16 12.45 5.09
N VAL A 83 -15.26 12.41 6.09
CA VAL A 83 -15.38 13.16 7.35
C VAL A 83 -14.85 14.58 7.22
N THR A 84 -13.66 14.74 6.65
CA THR A 84 -12.98 16.06 6.59
C THR A 84 -13.11 16.72 5.22
N GLY A 85 -13.53 15.99 4.19
CA GLY A 85 -13.57 16.47 2.80
C GLY A 85 -12.20 16.65 2.14
N LYS A 86 -11.11 16.51 2.90
CA LYS A 86 -9.72 16.62 2.40
C LYS A 86 -9.36 15.42 1.52
N ARG A 87 -8.36 15.60 0.66
CA ARG A 87 -7.91 14.60 -0.31
C ARG A 87 -6.50 14.15 0.02
N ALA A 88 -6.35 12.88 0.39
CA ALA A 88 -5.06 12.24 0.50
C ALA A 88 -4.61 11.75 -0.87
N THR A 89 -3.32 11.85 -1.16
CA THR A 89 -2.73 11.40 -2.43
C THR A 89 -1.55 10.48 -2.14
N ILE A 90 -1.50 9.32 -2.78
CA ILE A 90 -0.34 8.44 -2.80
C ILE A 90 0.12 8.36 -4.26
N ARG A 91 1.39 8.70 -4.52
CA ARG A 91 1.97 8.75 -5.87
C ARG A 91 3.28 7.99 -5.93
N ALA A 92 3.47 7.17 -6.97
CA ALA A 92 4.73 6.56 -7.33
C ALA A 92 5.41 7.34 -8.46
N LEU A 93 6.59 7.90 -8.17
CA LEU A 93 7.49 8.46 -9.16
C LEU A 93 8.32 7.34 -9.78
N ASN A 94 8.58 7.44 -11.08
CA ASN A 94 9.22 6.39 -11.89
C ASN A 94 8.43 5.07 -11.92
N PHE A 95 7.09 5.17 -11.86
CA PHE A 95 6.22 4.00 -11.97
C PHE A 95 6.47 3.25 -13.30
N ASP A 96 6.63 1.95 -13.19
CA ASP A 96 6.75 1.02 -14.32
C ASP A 96 5.61 0.01 -14.25
N SER A 97 4.75 0.00 -15.26
CA SER A 97 3.61 -0.94 -15.35
C SER A 97 4.04 -2.39 -15.56
N ALA A 98 5.30 -2.64 -15.97
CA ALA A 98 5.89 -3.96 -15.98
C ALA A 98 6.42 -4.40 -14.60
N TYR A 99 6.33 -3.54 -13.58
CA TYR A 99 6.76 -3.79 -12.21
C TYR A 99 8.20 -4.30 -12.09
N LYS A 100 9.14 -3.75 -12.87
CA LYS A 100 10.57 -4.05 -12.72
C LYS A 100 11.18 -3.31 -11.53
N ASN A 101 10.68 -2.10 -11.26
CA ASN A 101 11.10 -1.24 -10.15
C ASN A 101 10.01 -1.26 -9.07
N VAL A 102 10.18 -2.13 -8.07
CA VAL A 102 9.19 -2.36 -6.99
C VAL A 102 9.74 -2.00 -5.61
N TYR A 103 10.82 -1.22 -5.55
CA TYR A 103 11.49 -0.92 -4.29
C TYR A 103 11.45 0.59 -4.03
N VAL A 104 10.80 1.00 -2.94
CA VAL A 104 10.81 2.41 -2.53
C VAL A 104 12.24 2.85 -2.17
N GLN A 105 12.80 3.76 -2.97
CA GLN A 105 14.12 4.37 -2.78
C GLN A 105 14.05 5.62 -1.91
N LYS A 106 12.97 6.39 -2.04
CA LYS A 106 12.74 7.64 -1.30
C LYS A 106 11.26 7.83 -1.05
N ALA A 107 10.90 8.39 0.10
CA ALA A 107 9.56 8.87 0.38
C ALA A 107 9.59 10.34 0.79
N THR A 108 8.56 11.08 0.40
CA THR A 108 8.27 12.43 0.90
C THR A 108 6.82 12.51 1.35
N VAL A 109 6.55 13.32 2.37
CA VAL A 109 5.19 13.64 2.82
C VAL A 109 5.04 15.15 2.77
N ASN A 110 4.12 15.63 1.92
CA ASN A 110 3.93 17.06 1.64
C ASN A 110 5.23 17.79 1.23
N GLY A 111 6.08 17.10 0.46
CA GLY A 111 7.37 17.62 -0.01
C GLY A 111 8.54 17.40 0.97
N GLU A 112 8.28 17.08 2.24
CA GLU A 112 9.32 16.87 3.24
C GLU A 112 9.84 15.42 3.25
N PRO A 113 11.16 15.19 3.43
CA PRO A 113 11.72 13.84 3.50
C PRO A 113 11.06 12.97 4.57
N TRP A 114 10.69 11.73 4.19
CA TRP A 114 10.08 10.76 5.09
C TRP A 114 10.93 9.49 5.15
N THR A 115 11.47 9.18 6.33
CA THR A 115 12.41 8.05 6.53
C THR A 115 11.77 6.84 7.21
N ARG A 116 10.49 6.94 7.59
CA ARG A 116 9.76 5.84 8.23
C ARG A 116 9.14 4.96 7.15
N SER A 117 9.16 3.65 7.34
CA SER A 117 8.47 2.69 6.45
C SER A 117 6.97 2.59 6.74
N TRP A 118 6.39 3.59 7.38
CA TRP A 118 4.98 3.64 7.76
C TRP A 118 4.51 5.09 7.82
N ILE A 119 3.21 5.30 7.71
CA ILE A 119 2.53 6.59 7.80
C ILE A 119 1.29 6.46 8.69
N GLY A 120 0.90 7.53 9.37
CA GLY A 120 -0.30 7.54 10.21
C GLY A 120 -1.56 7.88 9.41
N HIS A 121 -2.70 7.78 10.08
CA HIS A 121 -4.04 8.06 9.57
C HIS A 121 -4.24 9.54 9.21
N GLU A 122 -3.36 10.42 9.70
CA GLU A 122 -3.30 11.82 9.33
C GLU A 122 -3.13 12.01 7.82
N LEU A 123 -2.54 11.03 7.12
CA LEU A 123 -2.54 10.99 5.65
C LEU A 123 -3.96 11.26 5.10
N PHE A 124 -4.96 10.59 5.65
CA PHE A 124 -6.35 10.68 5.22
C PHE A 124 -7.11 11.85 5.83
N THR A 125 -6.94 12.11 7.13
CA THR A 125 -7.72 13.17 7.80
C THR A 125 -7.24 14.56 7.43
N GLU A 126 -5.94 14.74 7.24
CA GLU A 126 -5.30 16.00 6.89
C GLU A 126 -5.08 16.19 5.39
N GLY A 127 -5.32 15.16 4.58
CA GLY A 127 -5.18 15.22 3.13
C GLY A 127 -3.73 15.39 2.69
N TRP A 128 -2.83 14.59 3.24
CA TRP A 128 -1.43 14.65 2.87
C TRP A 128 -1.16 14.00 1.51
N THR A 129 -0.05 14.41 0.91
CA THR A 129 0.53 13.77 -0.28
C THR A 129 1.75 12.97 0.11
N LEU A 130 1.68 11.64 -0.08
CA LEU A 130 2.81 10.72 0.02
C LEU A 130 3.36 10.46 -1.38
N GLU A 131 4.59 10.86 -1.66
CA GLU A 131 5.28 10.53 -2.92
C GLU A 131 6.39 9.52 -2.66
N LEU A 132 6.41 8.47 -3.47
CA LEU A 132 7.34 7.34 -3.38
C LEU A 132 8.16 7.29 -4.66
N THR A 133 9.47 7.47 -4.58
CA THR A 133 10.36 7.18 -5.71
C THR A 133 10.67 5.68 -5.70
N LEU A 134 10.31 4.98 -6.78
CA LEU A 134 10.56 3.55 -6.97
C LEU A 134 11.90 3.26 -7.68
#